data_AF-A0A4T0V8R3-F1
#
_entry.id   AF-A0A4T0V8R3-F1
#
_cell.length_a   1.000
_cell.length_b   1.000
_cell.length_c   1.000
_cell.angle_alpha   90.00
_cell.angle_beta   90.00
_cell.angle_gamma   90.00
#
_symmetry.space_group_name_H-M   'P 1'
#
loop_
_entity.id
_entity.type
_entity.pdbx_description
1 polymer ?
#
loop_
_entity_poly.entity_id
_entity_poly.type
_entity_poly.pdbx_seq_one_letter_code
_entity_poly.pdbx_strand_id
1 'polypeptide(L)'
;MPSRWVQISHPPFQATGAGSRSRACRPRPRRPRRRAAGAARRPRPAARTVLSLQSGDRPRERAPEAASTSDTTTDGVVRVVSSRRSGGTVTGPDVRRGGRAWLRILLVGGGLWTITLASVAASRNEYLVPTLLVLGAFTVPVATVAFALDRVGPTRLDGTTVLQAFLAGGLIGLVVAATLESSLLPAVNFYLGVAVIEELVKGLLIVAFARQVRTREPRVGMVLGAVVGAGFAAFESMGYAFNALVDGTDRPLLAATTVAIARAAIAPLAHITWSAILGGALFASAARTGRYLTVATAMAWAGVTALHALWDIAAPIAIVVNRGMDGWGWDWSLPLPTRWMPHPDVRDAAIFVAVYGVQFLAITAVGTWWLARAWRHGAQRVR
;
A
#
# COMPACT_ATOMS: atom_id res chain seq x y z
N MET A 1 -21.17 -20.56 22.09
CA MET A 1 -21.00 -19.22 21.48
C MET A 1 -20.58 -19.41 20.03
N PRO A 2 -21.44 -19.02 19.08
CA PRO A 2 -21.01 -18.59 17.77
C PRO A 2 -21.42 -17.13 17.51
N SER A 3 -20.60 -16.48 16.70
CA SER A 3 -20.79 -15.21 16.01
C SER A 3 -22.19 -15.08 15.40
N ARG A 4 -22.85 -13.95 15.67
CA ARG A 4 -24.02 -13.48 14.91
C ARG A 4 -23.68 -12.12 14.33
N TRP A 5 -23.30 -12.13 13.06
CA TRP A 5 -23.58 -11.03 12.14
C TRP A 5 -25.09 -10.83 12.13
N VAL A 6 -25.56 -9.69 12.61
CA VAL A 6 -26.96 -9.29 12.43
C VAL A 6 -27.02 -8.54 11.11
N GLN A 7 -27.59 -9.19 10.10
CA GLN A 7 -28.19 -8.54 8.94
C GLN A 7 -29.19 -7.50 9.43
N ILE A 8 -29.02 -6.24 9.02
CA ILE A 8 -30.11 -5.27 9.05
C ILE A 8 -30.59 -5.12 7.60
N SER A 9 -31.59 -5.90 7.26
CA SER A 9 -32.46 -5.67 6.12
C SER A 9 -33.48 -4.59 6.52
N HIS A 10 -33.53 -3.47 5.82
CA HIS A 10 -34.61 -2.49 5.97
C HIS A 10 -35.86 -2.94 5.20
N PRO A 11 -37.05 -3.02 5.83
CA PRO A 11 -38.31 -2.92 5.11
C PRO A 11 -38.82 -1.46 5.11
N PRO A 12 -39.67 -1.09 4.13
CA PRO A 12 -40.03 0.31 3.89
C PRO A 12 -41.04 0.84 4.91
N PHE A 13 -40.97 2.16 5.07
CA PHE A 13 -41.78 3.03 5.88
C PHE A 13 -43.29 2.86 5.65
N GLN A 14 -44.07 2.57 6.69
CA GLN A 14 -45.51 2.91 6.77
C GLN A 14 -45.91 3.27 8.21
N ALA A 15 -46.62 4.38 8.33
CA ALA A 15 -47.20 4.91 9.56
C ALA A 15 -48.56 4.26 9.86
N THR A 16 -48.88 4.06 11.15
CA THR A 16 -50.16 4.38 11.84
C THR A 16 -50.38 3.53 13.10
N GLY A 17 -51.00 4.13 14.13
CA GLY A 17 -52.04 3.44 14.91
C GLY A 17 -51.70 2.87 16.28
N ALA A 18 -52.02 3.64 17.32
CA ALA A 18 -52.51 3.30 18.66
C ALA A 18 -52.69 1.83 19.12
N GLY A 19 -52.41 1.60 20.42
CA GLY A 19 -53.37 0.90 21.27
C GLY A 19 -52.90 -0.32 22.11
N SER A 20 -52.90 -0.10 23.42
CA SER A 20 -53.34 -1.05 24.48
C SER A 20 -52.38 -2.09 25.08
N ARG A 21 -52.71 -2.40 26.34
CA ARG A 21 -51.96 -3.07 27.41
C ARG A 21 -52.10 -4.60 27.34
N SER A 22 -51.13 -5.34 27.90
CA SER A 22 -51.29 -6.21 29.10
C SER A 22 -50.44 -7.52 29.15
N ARG A 23 -49.84 -7.72 30.33
CA ARG A 23 -49.62 -8.95 31.15
C ARG A 23 -48.79 -10.16 30.64
N ALA A 24 -47.65 -10.31 31.34
CA ALA A 24 -47.04 -11.50 31.97
C ALA A 24 -47.45 -12.95 31.58
N CYS A 25 -46.44 -13.79 31.27
CA CYS A 25 -46.29 -15.15 31.83
C CYS A 25 -44.92 -15.81 31.48
N ARG A 26 -44.26 -16.38 32.49
CA ARG A 26 -43.21 -17.45 32.50
C ARG A 26 -43.62 -18.42 33.64
N PRO A 27 -43.14 -19.68 33.79
CA PRO A 27 -41.89 -20.33 33.32
C PRO A 27 -42.11 -21.80 32.81
N ARG A 28 -41.15 -22.62 32.32
CA ARG A 28 -40.15 -23.47 33.04
C ARG A 28 -39.45 -24.47 32.05
N PRO A 29 -38.39 -25.24 32.45
CA PRO A 29 -37.27 -25.69 31.61
C PRO A 29 -37.29 -27.19 31.20
N ARG A 30 -36.39 -27.59 30.28
CA ARG A 30 -36.00 -29.00 30.06
C ARG A 30 -34.48 -29.22 30.07
N ARG A 31 -34.07 -30.30 30.72
CA ARG A 31 -32.71 -30.81 30.99
C ARG A 31 -32.31 -31.95 30.00
N PRO A 32 -31.07 -32.51 30.05
CA PRO A 32 -30.30 -32.98 28.89
C PRO A 32 -30.14 -34.51 28.77
N ARG A 33 -29.61 -34.98 27.63
CA ARG A 33 -29.08 -36.34 27.35
C ARG A 33 -28.14 -36.26 26.12
N ARG A 34 -27.14 -37.11 25.87
CA ARG A 34 -26.17 -37.93 26.62
C ARG A 34 -25.16 -38.39 25.54
N ARG A 35 -23.90 -38.61 25.92
CA ARG A 35 -22.80 -39.17 25.10
C ARG A 35 -23.13 -40.56 24.52
N ALA A 36 -22.51 -40.91 23.38
CA ALA A 36 -22.11 -42.27 23.04
C ALA A 36 -20.74 -42.28 22.34
N ALA A 37 -19.94 -43.29 22.66
CA ALA A 37 -18.55 -43.51 22.28
C ALA A 37 -18.43 -44.66 21.26
N GLY A 38 -17.28 -44.75 20.58
CA GLY A 38 -16.83 -45.90 19.79
C GLY A 38 -15.73 -45.46 18.82
N ALA A 39 -14.45 -45.56 19.15
CA ALA A 39 -13.57 -46.74 19.23
C ALA A 39 -12.62 -46.80 18.01
N ALA A 40 -11.35 -47.00 18.34
CA ALA A 40 -10.14 -46.88 17.52
C ALA A 40 -10.00 -47.83 16.32
N ARG A 41 -9.16 -47.43 15.34
CA ARG A 41 -8.01 -48.23 14.82
C ARG A 41 -7.12 -47.40 13.85
N ARG A 42 -5.81 -47.39 14.11
CA ARG A 42 -4.66 -47.12 13.20
C ARG A 42 -3.91 -48.47 12.98
N PRO A 43 -2.82 -48.65 12.16
CA PRO A 43 -1.98 -47.69 11.38
C PRO A 43 -1.47 -48.13 9.95
N ARG A 44 -1.03 -47.13 9.12
CA ARG A 44 0.16 -47.03 8.19
C ARG A 44 0.40 -48.07 7.01
N PRO A 45 1.34 -47.84 6.04
CA PRO A 45 1.61 -46.70 5.12
C PRO A 45 2.04 -47.13 3.66
N ALA A 46 2.59 -46.18 2.86
CA ALA A 46 3.34 -46.30 1.56
C ALA A 46 2.48 -46.19 0.27
N ALA A 47 2.93 -45.65 -0.89
CA ALA A 47 4.28 -45.40 -1.41
C ALA A 47 4.34 -44.23 -2.43
N ARG A 48 5.57 -43.75 -2.64
CA ARG A 48 6.05 -42.88 -3.74
C ARG A 48 5.98 -43.60 -5.10
N THR A 49 5.78 -42.83 -6.18
CA THR A 49 6.27 -43.22 -7.51
C THR A 49 7.03 -42.06 -8.14
N VAL A 50 8.30 -42.32 -8.42
CA VAL A 50 9.22 -41.57 -9.27
C VAL A 50 9.24 -42.30 -10.61
N LEU A 51 9.28 -41.57 -11.72
CA LEU A 51 9.78 -42.13 -12.98
C LEU A 51 10.60 -41.07 -13.71
N SER A 52 11.74 -41.54 -14.21
CA SER A 52 12.90 -40.81 -14.67
C SER A 52 13.22 -41.25 -16.10
N LEU A 53 13.70 -40.29 -16.91
CA LEU A 53 14.61 -40.39 -18.06
C LEU A 53 14.23 -41.33 -19.23
N GLN A 54 14.16 -40.78 -20.45
CA GLN A 54 15.25 -40.95 -21.42
C GLN A 54 15.15 -40.04 -22.67
N SER A 55 16.34 -39.78 -23.18
CA SER A 55 16.83 -39.00 -24.32
C SER A 55 16.46 -39.55 -25.70
N GLY A 56 16.45 -38.67 -26.72
CA GLY A 56 16.45 -39.04 -28.13
C GLY A 56 16.87 -37.88 -29.04
N ASP A 57 17.84 -38.15 -29.92
CA ASP A 57 18.67 -37.27 -30.72
C ASP A 57 18.02 -36.50 -31.90
N ARG A 58 18.75 -35.46 -32.35
CA ARG A 58 18.58 -34.64 -33.58
C ARG A 58 18.81 -35.46 -34.88
N PRO A 59 18.49 -34.95 -36.10
CA PRO A 59 19.37 -34.02 -36.83
C PRO A 59 18.69 -32.93 -37.69
N ARG A 60 19.55 -32.02 -38.17
CA ARG A 60 19.35 -30.85 -39.06
C ARG A 60 19.16 -31.24 -40.53
N GLU A 61 18.44 -30.41 -41.29
CA GLU A 61 18.54 -30.32 -42.77
C GLU A 61 18.20 -28.87 -43.19
N ARG A 62 19.19 -28.00 -43.44
CA ARG A 62 19.85 -27.64 -44.72
C ARG A 62 18.93 -27.13 -45.84
N ALA A 63 19.21 -25.88 -46.24
CA ALA A 63 18.76 -25.22 -47.46
C ALA A 63 19.38 -25.84 -48.73
N PRO A 64 18.87 -25.48 -49.91
CA PRO A 64 19.68 -25.35 -51.10
C PRO A 64 19.63 -23.93 -51.70
N GLU A 65 20.79 -23.52 -52.22
CA GLU A 65 21.02 -22.35 -53.06
C GLU A 65 21.49 -22.84 -54.44
N ALA A 66 21.22 -22.02 -55.47
CA ALA A 66 21.87 -21.92 -56.78
C ALA A 66 21.32 -22.70 -58.00
N ALA A 67 20.89 -21.94 -59.02
CA ALA A 67 21.22 -22.04 -60.46
C ALA A 67 20.44 -20.93 -61.23
N SER A 68 21.07 -19.83 -61.65
CA SER A 68 21.76 -19.54 -62.92
C SER A 68 20.86 -19.19 -64.14
N THR A 69 21.05 -17.95 -64.63
CA THR A 69 21.04 -17.46 -66.04
C THR A 69 19.78 -17.55 -66.92
N SER A 70 19.26 -16.41 -67.38
CA SER A 70 19.35 -15.92 -68.78
C SER A 70 18.46 -14.69 -69.02
N ASP A 71 18.99 -13.75 -69.81
CA ASP A 71 18.30 -12.62 -70.43
C ASP A 71 17.10 -13.08 -71.29
N THR A 72 16.04 -12.28 -71.38
CA THR A 72 15.48 -11.74 -72.65
C THR A 72 14.34 -10.75 -72.34
N THR A 73 14.40 -9.61 -73.03
CA THR A 73 13.46 -8.49 -73.19
C THR A 73 11.96 -8.82 -73.28
N THR A 74 11.10 -8.00 -72.66
CA THR A 74 9.93 -7.38 -73.33
C THR A 74 9.26 -6.30 -72.46
N ASP A 75 8.85 -5.23 -73.15
CA ASP A 75 8.21 -4.03 -72.65
C ASP A 75 6.94 -4.27 -71.80
N GLY A 76 6.84 -3.53 -70.71
CA GLY A 76 5.66 -3.50 -69.86
C GLY A 76 5.71 -2.32 -68.89
N VAL A 77 5.29 -1.16 -69.37
CA VAL A 77 5.13 0.07 -68.56
C VAL A 77 4.12 -0.20 -67.43
N VAL A 78 4.62 -0.42 -66.22
CA VAL A 78 3.83 -0.33 -64.99
C VAL A 78 4.25 0.94 -64.26
N ARG A 79 3.43 1.98 -64.39
CA ARG A 79 3.45 3.15 -63.50
C ARG A 79 3.12 2.67 -62.09
N VAL A 80 4.15 2.42 -61.27
CA VAL A 80 3.98 2.40 -59.82
C VAL A 80 3.82 3.85 -59.40
N VAL A 81 2.58 4.26 -59.14
CA VAL A 81 2.29 5.51 -58.43
C VAL A 81 2.98 5.42 -57.07
N SER A 82 4.09 6.13 -56.94
CA SER A 82 4.73 6.35 -55.65
C SER A 82 3.74 7.11 -54.78
N SER A 83 3.01 6.39 -53.93
CA SER A 83 2.36 7.04 -52.79
C SER A 83 3.50 7.53 -51.90
N ARG A 84 3.87 8.81 -52.07
CA ARG A 84 4.49 9.57 -51.00
C ARG A 84 3.51 9.52 -49.84
N ARG A 85 3.66 8.52 -48.96
CA ARG A 85 3.30 8.67 -47.57
C ARG A 85 4.18 9.81 -47.09
N SER A 86 3.65 11.02 -47.17
CA SER A 86 4.09 12.13 -46.34
C SER A 86 4.09 11.57 -44.93
N GLY A 87 5.30 11.23 -44.44
CA GLY A 87 5.56 10.94 -43.05
C GLY A 87 5.30 12.23 -42.27
N GLY A 88 4.02 12.56 -42.10
CA GLY A 88 3.57 13.35 -40.99
C GLY A 88 3.90 12.51 -39.77
N THR A 89 5.09 12.72 -39.23
CA THR A 89 5.31 12.56 -37.82
C THR A 89 4.22 13.38 -37.16
N VAL A 90 3.14 12.71 -36.75
CA VAL A 90 2.28 13.25 -35.71
C VAL A 90 3.20 13.28 -34.51
N THR A 91 3.93 14.38 -34.36
CA THR A 91 4.43 14.82 -33.08
C THR A 91 3.16 14.99 -32.25
N GLY A 92 2.73 13.89 -31.63
CA GLY A 92 1.79 13.94 -30.53
C GLY A 92 2.30 15.03 -29.60
N PRO A 93 1.40 15.88 -29.06
CA PRO A 93 1.81 17.09 -28.37
C PRO A 93 2.91 16.70 -27.41
N ASP A 94 4.10 17.27 -27.63
CA ASP A 94 5.21 17.21 -26.71
C ASP A 94 4.73 18.01 -25.49
N VAL A 95 3.87 17.39 -24.70
CA VAL A 95 3.46 17.87 -23.40
C VAL A 95 4.74 17.72 -22.61
N ARG A 96 5.57 18.74 -22.71
CA ARG A 96 6.37 19.25 -21.61
C ARG A 96 5.43 19.32 -20.41
N ARG A 97 5.21 18.19 -19.74
CA ARG A 97 4.57 18.13 -18.43
C ARG A 97 5.59 18.83 -17.56
N GLY A 98 5.49 20.16 -17.51
CA GLY A 98 6.32 20.99 -16.65
C GLY A 98 6.23 20.42 -15.25
N GLY A 99 7.33 20.47 -14.50
CA GLY A 99 7.54 19.84 -13.18
C GLY A 99 6.65 20.34 -12.03
N ARG A 100 5.39 20.62 -12.36
CA ARG A 100 4.26 21.09 -11.56
C ARG A 100 3.04 20.17 -11.74
N ALA A 101 3.20 18.98 -12.33
CA ALA A 101 2.10 18.02 -12.43
C ALA A 101 1.61 17.59 -11.05
N TRP A 102 2.54 17.35 -10.11
CA TRP A 102 2.24 17.07 -8.71
C TRP A 102 1.43 18.19 -8.02
N LEU A 103 1.75 19.46 -8.27
CA LEU A 103 0.99 20.60 -7.74
C LEU A 103 -0.45 20.60 -8.25
N ARG A 104 -0.65 20.33 -9.55
CA ARG A 104 -2.00 20.23 -10.13
C ARG A 104 -2.79 19.09 -9.50
N ILE A 105 -2.17 17.93 -9.28
CA ILE A 105 -2.81 16.80 -8.59
C ILE A 105 -3.21 17.19 -7.17
N LEU A 106 -2.34 17.85 -6.41
CA LEU A 106 -2.66 18.31 -5.04
C LEU A 106 -3.80 19.33 -5.02
N LEU A 107 -3.74 20.35 -5.87
CA LEU A 107 -4.74 21.43 -5.87
C LEU A 107 -6.11 20.91 -6.34
N VAL A 108 -6.15 20.15 -7.43
CA VAL A 108 -7.40 19.59 -7.96
C VAL A 108 -7.95 18.52 -7.03
N GLY A 109 -7.10 17.58 -6.58
CA GLY A 109 -7.53 16.52 -5.67
C GLY A 109 -7.97 17.06 -4.31
N GLY A 110 -7.25 18.04 -3.75
CA GLY A 110 -7.63 18.73 -2.52
C GLY A 110 -8.93 19.51 -2.68
N GLY A 111 -9.09 20.25 -3.78
CA GLY A 111 -10.35 20.95 -4.08
C GLY A 111 -11.53 20.00 -4.21
N LEU A 112 -11.38 18.90 -4.96
CA LEU A 112 -12.41 17.87 -5.08
C LEU A 112 -12.73 17.22 -3.73
N TRP A 113 -11.72 16.96 -2.90
CA TRP A 113 -11.92 16.42 -1.56
C TRP A 113 -12.74 17.38 -0.69
N THR A 114 -12.40 18.67 -0.69
CA THR A 114 -13.14 19.71 0.05
C THR A 114 -14.59 19.84 -0.43
N ILE A 115 -14.81 19.85 -1.75
CA ILE A 115 -16.15 19.90 -2.33
C ILE A 115 -16.96 18.67 -1.93
N THR A 116 -16.35 17.48 -1.98
CA THR A 116 -16.99 16.22 -1.57
C THR A 116 -17.34 16.24 -0.09
N LEU A 117 -16.42 16.71 0.76
CA LEU A 117 -16.65 16.85 2.20
C LEU A 117 -17.81 17.80 2.50
N ALA A 118 -17.81 18.99 1.90
CA ALA A 118 -18.89 19.95 2.06
C ALA A 118 -20.24 19.38 1.58
N SER A 119 -20.23 18.64 0.47
CA SER A 119 -21.43 17.99 -0.07
C SER A 119 -21.96 16.92 0.88
N VAL A 120 -21.09 16.05 1.43
CA VAL A 120 -21.48 15.05 2.45
C VAL A 120 -22.05 15.74 3.68
N ALA A 121 -21.38 16.78 4.18
CA ALA A 121 -21.81 17.49 5.39
C ALA A 121 -23.16 18.21 5.21
N ALA A 122 -23.40 18.82 4.04
CA ALA A 122 -24.62 19.57 3.77
C ALA A 122 -25.81 18.67 3.41
N SER A 123 -25.59 17.67 2.56
CA SER A 123 -26.67 16.82 2.03
C SER A 123 -26.94 15.56 2.84
N ARG A 124 -26.00 15.16 3.72
CA ARG A 124 -25.97 13.83 4.37
C ARG A 124 -26.02 12.68 3.37
N ASN A 125 -25.58 12.91 2.13
CA ASN A 125 -25.56 11.89 1.09
C ASN A 125 -24.38 10.93 1.29
N GLU A 126 -24.67 9.74 1.82
CA GLU A 126 -23.68 8.70 2.10
C GLU A 126 -23.04 8.12 0.83
N TYR A 127 -23.66 8.27 -0.35
CA TYR A 127 -23.05 7.83 -1.63
C TYR A 127 -21.73 8.53 -1.94
N LEU A 128 -21.49 9.72 -1.39
CA LEU A 128 -20.25 10.48 -1.57
C LEU A 128 -19.15 10.08 -0.59
N VAL A 129 -19.45 9.28 0.44
CA VAL A 129 -18.48 8.86 1.46
C VAL A 129 -17.34 8.04 0.88
N PRO A 130 -17.56 7.01 0.03
CA PRO A 130 -16.46 6.29 -0.61
C PRO A 130 -15.55 7.21 -1.43
N THR A 131 -16.14 8.17 -2.15
CA THR A 131 -15.38 9.19 -2.91
C THR A 131 -14.54 10.06 -1.99
N LEU A 132 -15.10 10.50 -0.85
CA LEU A 132 -14.38 11.29 0.16
C LEU A 132 -13.16 10.53 0.70
N LEU A 133 -13.32 9.25 1.04
CA LEU A 133 -12.25 8.40 1.56
C LEU A 133 -11.15 8.20 0.53
N VAL A 134 -11.50 7.90 -0.72
CA VAL A 134 -10.54 7.72 -1.82
C VAL A 134 -9.78 9.03 -2.10
N LEU A 135 -10.48 10.16 -2.23
CA LEU A 135 -9.81 11.44 -2.48
C LEU A 135 -8.88 11.83 -1.33
N GLY A 136 -9.29 11.61 -0.09
CA GLY A 136 -8.49 11.94 1.10
C GLY A 136 -7.22 11.08 1.19
N ALA A 137 -7.33 9.80 0.85
CA ALA A 137 -6.22 8.87 0.99
C ALA A 137 -5.25 8.85 -0.21
N PHE A 138 -5.72 9.13 -1.43
CA PHE A 138 -4.91 8.96 -2.65
C PHE A 138 -4.28 10.26 -3.16
N THR A 139 -4.85 11.43 -2.87
CA THR A 139 -4.38 12.71 -3.45
C THR A 139 -2.90 12.98 -3.18
N VAL A 140 -2.47 12.90 -1.92
CA VAL A 140 -1.07 13.17 -1.55
C VAL A 140 -0.11 12.07 -2.01
N PRO A 141 -0.40 10.76 -1.84
CA PRO A 141 0.46 9.70 -2.38
C PRO A 141 0.65 9.79 -3.90
N VAL A 142 -0.43 10.03 -4.66
CA VAL A 142 -0.35 10.16 -6.13
C VAL A 142 0.45 11.41 -6.54
N ALA A 143 0.25 12.53 -5.85
CA ALA A 143 1.07 13.72 -6.09
C ALA A 143 2.55 13.49 -5.77
N THR A 144 2.85 12.75 -4.70
CA THR A 144 4.23 12.42 -4.31
C THR A 144 4.90 11.53 -5.35
N VAL A 145 4.17 10.58 -5.93
CA VAL A 145 4.65 9.77 -7.07
C VAL A 145 4.93 10.63 -8.29
N ALA A 146 4.01 11.53 -8.66
CA ALA A 146 4.22 12.44 -9.78
C ALA A 146 5.46 13.32 -9.56
N PHE A 147 5.64 13.84 -8.34
CA PHE A 147 6.83 14.60 -7.95
C PHE A 147 8.11 13.78 -8.06
N ALA A 148 8.10 12.52 -7.63
CA ALA A 148 9.26 11.64 -7.67
C ALA A 148 9.66 11.27 -9.12
N LEU A 149 8.67 11.01 -9.98
CA LEU A 149 8.89 10.72 -11.40
C LEU A 149 9.54 11.91 -12.13
N ASP A 150 9.13 13.13 -11.81
CA ASP A 150 9.73 14.36 -12.37
C ASP A 150 11.25 14.46 -12.05
N ARG A 151 11.77 13.75 -11.04
CA ARG A 151 13.20 13.79 -10.64
C ARG A 151 14.11 12.81 -11.36
N VAL A 152 13.56 11.78 -12.00
CA VAL A 152 14.34 10.79 -12.77
C VAL A 152 14.11 10.89 -14.28
N GLY A 153 13.07 11.61 -14.70
CA GLY A 153 12.72 11.82 -16.10
C GLY A 153 11.82 10.73 -16.67
N PRO A 154 11.04 11.05 -17.72
CA PRO A 154 9.91 10.24 -18.18
C PRO A 154 10.28 8.90 -18.83
N THR A 155 11.54 8.70 -19.23
CA THR A 155 11.98 7.51 -19.98
C THR A 155 12.56 6.40 -19.09
N ARG A 156 12.69 6.65 -17.77
CA ARG A 156 13.36 5.73 -16.85
C ARG A 156 12.42 4.69 -16.22
N LEU A 157 11.13 4.99 -16.12
CA LEU A 157 10.09 4.09 -15.60
C LEU A 157 8.87 4.17 -16.50
N ASP A 158 8.42 3.01 -16.99
CA ASP A 158 7.21 2.92 -17.79
C ASP A 158 5.95 3.20 -16.94
N GLY A 159 4.95 3.86 -17.53
CA GLY A 159 3.71 4.20 -16.85
C GLY A 159 2.92 2.97 -16.38
N THR A 160 2.99 1.87 -17.12
CA THR A 160 2.35 0.60 -16.74
C THR A 160 3.03 0.02 -15.50
N THR A 161 4.36 0.00 -15.46
CA THR A 161 5.10 -0.45 -14.27
C THR A 161 4.80 0.42 -13.06
N VAL A 162 4.70 1.75 -13.23
CA VAL A 162 4.31 2.66 -12.15
C VAL A 162 2.92 2.32 -11.61
N LEU A 163 1.93 2.19 -12.50
CA LEU A 163 0.55 1.87 -12.11
C LEU A 163 0.48 0.49 -11.42
N GLN A 164 1.11 -0.53 -11.99
CA GLN A 164 1.11 -1.87 -11.43
C GLN A 164 1.82 -1.94 -10.08
N ALA A 165 2.97 -1.27 -9.93
CA ALA A 165 3.70 -1.23 -8.66
C ALA A 165 2.92 -0.49 -7.58
N PHE A 166 2.23 0.60 -7.94
CA PHE A 166 1.34 1.33 -7.02
C PHE A 166 0.17 0.44 -6.57
N LEU A 167 -0.55 -0.16 -7.52
CA LEU A 167 -1.68 -1.03 -7.22
C LEU A 167 -1.27 -2.30 -6.46
N ALA A 168 -0.13 -2.90 -6.80
CA ALA A 168 0.40 -4.05 -6.08
C ALA A 168 0.82 -3.68 -4.65
N GLY A 169 1.50 -2.54 -4.47
CA GLY A 169 1.84 -2.02 -3.15
C GLY A 169 0.61 -1.82 -2.27
N GLY A 170 -0.48 -1.29 -2.85
CA GLY A 170 -1.76 -1.12 -2.17
C GLY A 170 -2.51 -2.42 -1.92
N LEU A 171 -2.93 -3.10 -2.98
CA LEU A 171 -3.85 -4.25 -2.91
C LEU A 171 -3.17 -5.51 -2.40
N ILE A 172 -2.06 -5.91 -3.02
CA ILE A 172 -1.34 -7.12 -2.62
C ILE A 172 -0.63 -6.88 -1.29
N GLY A 173 0.04 -5.72 -1.18
CA GLY A 173 0.78 -5.34 0.02
C GLY A 173 -0.11 -5.37 1.26
N LEU A 174 -1.23 -4.63 1.23
CA LEU A 174 -2.14 -4.54 2.37
C LEU A 174 -2.81 -5.87 2.70
N VAL A 175 -3.28 -6.63 1.70
CA VAL A 175 -3.94 -7.93 1.95
C VAL A 175 -2.98 -8.93 2.58
N VAL A 176 -1.75 -9.03 2.06
CA VAL A 176 -0.74 -9.94 2.61
C VAL A 176 -0.34 -9.51 4.02
N ALA A 177 -0.08 -8.21 4.22
CA ALA A 177 0.30 -7.67 5.54
C ALA A 177 -0.79 -7.93 6.59
N ALA A 178 -2.04 -7.50 6.31
CA ALA A 178 -3.16 -7.69 7.22
C ALA A 178 -3.44 -9.17 7.54
N THR A 179 -3.26 -10.07 6.57
CA THR A 179 -3.42 -11.51 6.79
C THR A 179 -2.33 -12.05 7.73
N LEU A 180 -1.08 -11.68 7.52
CA LEU A 180 0.05 -12.15 8.33
C LEU A 180 0.02 -11.55 9.74
N GLU A 181 -0.33 -10.27 9.88
CA GLU A 181 -0.45 -9.57 11.16
C GLU A 181 -1.51 -10.16 12.07
N SER A 182 -2.61 -10.65 11.50
CA SER A 182 -3.66 -11.32 12.29
C SER A 182 -3.14 -12.53 13.07
N SER A 183 -2.06 -13.16 12.58
CA SER A 183 -1.39 -14.29 13.23
C SER A 183 -0.40 -13.87 14.32
N LEU A 184 -0.06 -12.57 14.40
CA LEU A 184 0.83 -12.04 15.43
C LEU A 184 0.12 -11.79 16.75
N LEU A 185 -1.21 -11.73 16.81
CA LEU A 185 -1.91 -11.53 18.09
C LEU A 185 -1.87 -12.82 18.94
N PRO A 186 -1.52 -12.75 20.25
CA PRO A 186 -1.28 -11.57 21.10
C PRO A 186 0.20 -11.29 21.41
N ALA A 187 1.12 -11.42 20.46
CA ALA A 187 2.56 -11.33 20.70
C ALA A 187 3.01 -9.99 21.31
N VAL A 188 3.92 -10.05 22.28
CA VAL A 188 4.53 -8.90 22.96
C VAL A 188 5.24 -7.94 21.99
N ASN A 189 5.73 -8.46 20.87
CA ASN A 189 6.44 -7.68 19.85
C ASN A 189 5.53 -7.27 18.67
N PHE A 190 4.23 -7.09 18.90
CA PHE A 190 3.23 -6.83 17.86
C PHE A 190 3.68 -5.74 16.86
N TYR A 191 4.04 -4.55 17.35
CA TYR A 191 4.45 -3.41 16.52
C TYR A 191 5.71 -3.67 15.69
N LEU A 192 6.72 -4.33 16.28
CA LEU A 192 7.89 -4.74 15.51
C LEU A 192 7.54 -5.79 14.45
N GLY A 193 6.64 -6.72 14.78
CA GLY A 193 6.17 -7.75 13.86
C GLY A 193 5.41 -7.15 12.66
N VAL A 194 4.51 -6.20 12.91
CA VAL A 194 3.80 -5.43 11.86
C VAL A 194 4.83 -4.76 10.95
N ALA A 195 5.74 -3.96 11.51
CA ALA A 195 6.78 -3.28 10.75
C ALA A 195 7.64 -4.24 9.91
N VAL A 196 8.04 -5.39 10.48
CA VAL A 196 8.81 -6.43 9.78
C VAL A 196 8.03 -6.98 8.59
N ILE A 197 6.77 -7.37 8.80
CA ILE A 197 5.91 -7.95 7.75
C ILE A 197 5.72 -6.93 6.63
N GLU A 198 5.30 -5.73 7.00
CA GLU A 198 4.98 -4.67 6.07
C GLU A 198 6.17 -4.27 5.20
N GLU A 199 7.32 -3.98 5.80
CA GLU A 199 8.51 -3.56 5.06
C GLU A 199 9.10 -4.71 4.24
N LEU A 200 8.97 -5.97 4.70
CA LEU A 200 9.34 -7.14 3.91
C LEU A 200 8.48 -7.27 2.66
N VAL A 201 7.14 -7.17 2.79
CA VAL A 201 6.21 -7.27 1.66
C VAL A 201 6.48 -6.17 0.64
N LYS A 202 6.65 -4.91 1.08
CA LYS A 202 7.02 -3.79 0.20
C LYS A 202 8.37 -4.07 -0.49
N GLY A 203 9.38 -4.53 0.24
CA GLY A 203 10.68 -4.89 -0.32
C GLY A 203 10.60 -5.98 -1.41
N LEU A 204 9.82 -7.03 -1.18
CA LEU A 204 9.60 -8.10 -2.15
C LEU A 204 8.90 -7.60 -3.42
N LEU A 205 7.89 -6.73 -3.28
CA LEU A 205 7.22 -6.09 -4.41
C LEU A 205 8.19 -5.20 -5.20
N ILE A 206 9.03 -4.41 -4.52
CA ILE A 206 10.06 -3.60 -5.19
C ILE A 206 11.00 -4.49 -6.00
N VAL A 207 11.49 -5.61 -5.44
CA VAL A 207 12.35 -6.56 -6.17
C VAL A 207 11.61 -7.21 -7.34
N ALA A 208 10.32 -7.51 -7.20
CA ALA A 208 9.50 -8.07 -8.27
C ALA A 208 9.44 -7.12 -9.47
N PHE A 209 9.08 -5.86 -9.25
CA PHE A 209 9.00 -4.85 -10.30
C PHE A 209 10.37 -4.38 -10.80
N ALA A 210 11.42 -4.45 -9.99
CA ALA A 210 12.78 -4.12 -10.40
C ALA A 210 13.25 -4.94 -11.61
N ARG A 211 12.73 -6.16 -11.80
CA ARG A 211 13.04 -7.01 -12.96
C ARG A 211 12.51 -6.45 -14.29
N GLN A 212 11.48 -5.60 -14.24
CA GLN A 212 10.89 -4.95 -15.41
C GLN A 212 11.61 -3.64 -15.77
N VAL A 213 12.44 -3.12 -14.86
CA VAL A 213 13.17 -1.87 -15.05
C VAL A 213 14.52 -2.16 -15.71
N ARG A 214 14.78 -1.50 -16.85
CA ARG A 214 16.01 -1.74 -17.64
C ARG A 214 17.28 -1.23 -16.97
N THR A 215 17.21 -0.09 -16.30
CA THR A 215 18.34 0.52 -15.61
C THR A 215 18.43 0.04 -14.16
N ARG A 216 19.65 0.03 -13.61
CA ARG A 216 19.93 -0.30 -12.20
C ARG A 216 20.33 0.95 -11.41
N GLU A 217 20.04 2.14 -11.92
CA GLU A 217 20.33 3.41 -11.25
C GLU A 217 19.66 3.50 -9.87
N PRO A 218 20.40 3.79 -8.79
CA PRO A 218 19.84 3.88 -7.44
C PRO A 218 18.66 4.85 -7.33
N ARG A 219 18.69 5.97 -8.05
CA ARG A 219 17.62 6.97 -8.05
C ARG A 219 16.33 6.46 -8.66
N VAL A 220 16.42 5.63 -9.70
CA VAL A 220 15.26 4.95 -10.30
C VAL A 220 14.68 3.94 -9.32
N GLY A 221 15.55 3.21 -8.61
CA GLY A 221 15.13 2.35 -7.50
C GLY A 221 14.41 3.10 -6.39
N MET A 222 14.86 4.31 -6.03
CA MET A 222 14.19 5.15 -5.03
C MET A 222 12.79 5.56 -5.49
N VAL A 223 12.63 5.94 -6.76
CA VAL A 223 11.30 6.29 -7.30
C VAL A 223 10.39 5.07 -7.37
N LEU A 224 10.88 3.91 -7.80
CA LEU A 224 10.09 2.66 -7.77
C LEU A 224 9.67 2.30 -6.34
N GLY A 225 10.59 2.43 -5.37
CA GLY A 225 10.28 2.25 -3.96
C GLY A 225 9.21 3.22 -3.46
N ALA A 226 9.32 4.51 -3.80
CA ALA A 226 8.30 5.51 -3.48
C ALA A 226 6.93 5.15 -4.07
N VAL A 227 6.88 4.61 -5.29
CA VAL A 227 5.63 4.18 -5.94
C VAL A 227 4.95 3.05 -5.17
N VAL A 228 5.70 2.00 -4.79
CA VAL A 228 5.17 0.89 -3.98
C VAL A 228 4.69 1.40 -2.62
N GLY A 229 5.50 2.21 -1.94
CA GLY A 229 5.16 2.78 -0.63
C GLY A 229 3.96 3.72 -0.68
N ALA A 230 3.81 4.50 -1.76
CA ALA A 230 2.66 5.39 -1.96
C ALA A 230 1.37 4.61 -2.19
N GLY A 231 1.44 3.52 -2.95
CA GLY A 231 0.34 2.58 -3.09
C GLY A 231 -0.09 2.02 -1.74
N PHE A 232 0.86 1.46 -0.99
CA PHE A 232 0.58 0.90 0.34
C PHE A 232 -0.08 1.95 1.26
N ALA A 233 0.56 3.12 1.40
CA ALA A 233 0.08 4.20 2.26
C ALA A 233 -1.31 4.71 1.89
N ALA A 234 -1.65 4.78 0.59
CA ALA A 234 -2.96 5.23 0.14
C ALA A 234 -4.08 4.25 0.56
N PHE A 235 -3.90 2.96 0.31
CA PHE A 235 -4.92 1.95 0.65
C PHE A 235 -5.05 1.75 2.16
N GLU A 236 -3.93 1.72 2.87
CA GLU A 236 -3.89 1.65 4.32
C GLU A 236 -4.59 2.88 4.96
N SER A 237 -4.29 4.09 4.49
CA SER A 237 -4.90 5.32 5.01
C SER A 237 -6.41 5.38 4.74
N MET A 238 -6.87 4.85 3.60
CA MET A 238 -8.30 4.70 3.32
C MET A 238 -8.96 3.77 4.35
N GLY A 239 -8.31 2.65 4.69
CA GLY A 239 -8.77 1.73 5.74
C GLY A 239 -8.85 2.37 7.11
N TYR A 240 -7.84 3.16 7.51
CA TYR A 240 -7.87 3.91 8.77
C TYR A 240 -9.01 4.95 8.82
N ALA A 241 -9.20 5.72 7.74
CA ALA A 241 -10.28 6.68 7.66
C ALA A 241 -11.66 6.01 7.68
N PHE A 242 -11.80 4.86 7.01
CA PHE A 242 -13.00 4.03 7.07
C PHE A 242 -13.26 3.51 8.49
N ASN A 243 -12.25 2.96 9.17
CA ASN A 243 -12.40 2.49 10.55
C ASN A 243 -12.87 3.62 11.47
N ALA A 244 -12.26 4.80 11.38
CA ALA A 244 -12.67 5.97 12.16
C ALA A 244 -14.11 6.44 11.87
N LEU A 245 -14.62 6.17 10.67
CA LEU A 245 -16.01 6.44 10.31
C LEU A 245 -16.99 5.48 10.99
N VAL A 246 -16.61 4.21 11.16
CA VAL A 246 -17.49 3.14 11.66
C VAL A 246 -17.26 2.77 13.13
N ASP A 247 -16.34 3.44 13.81
CA ASP A 247 -15.94 3.17 15.21
C ASP A 247 -17.00 3.55 16.26
N GLY A 248 -18.19 3.99 15.84
CA GLY A 248 -19.32 4.29 16.74
C GLY A 248 -19.22 5.62 17.49
N THR A 249 -18.32 6.51 17.08
CA THR A 249 -18.17 7.87 17.60
C THR A 249 -19.39 8.75 17.27
N ASP A 250 -19.71 9.71 18.14
CA ASP A 250 -20.79 10.70 17.91
C ASP A 250 -20.52 11.64 16.72
N ARG A 251 -19.28 11.72 16.24
CA ARG A 251 -18.85 12.58 15.13
C ARG A 251 -18.01 11.79 14.12
N PRO A 252 -18.61 10.80 13.42
CA PRO A 252 -17.88 9.87 12.57
C PRO A 252 -17.20 10.56 11.37
N LEU A 253 -17.87 11.54 10.75
CA LEU A 253 -17.30 12.32 9.65
C LEU A 253 -16.07 13.15 10.09
N LEU A 254 -16.12 13.73 11.28
CA LEU A 254 -14.99 14.50 11.83
C LEU A 254 -13.81 13.57 12.15
N ALA A 255 -14.08 12.41 12.74
CA ALA A 255 -13.05 11.41 13.03
C ALA A 255 -12.35 10.92 11.75
N ALA A 256 -13.13 10.49 10.76
CA ALA A 256 -12.61 10.02 9.48
C ALA A 256 -11.78 11.09 8.73
N THR A 257 -12.25 12.34 8.71
CA THR A 257 -11.54 13.43 8.05
C THR A 257 -10.27 13.85 8.79
N THR A 258 -10.28 13.86 10.13
CA THR A 258 -9.09 14.11 10.94
C THR A 258 -8.00 13.06 10.66
N VAL A 259 -8.38 11.79 10.63
CA VAL A 259 -7.47 10.68 10.29
C VAL A 259 -6.96 10.81 8.86
N ALA A 260 -7.83 11.10 7.89
CA ALA A 260 -7.43 11.28 6.49
C ALA A 260 -6.42 12.42 6.33
N ILE A 261 -6.66 13.59 6.93
CA ILE A 261 -5.75 14.74 6.88
C ILE A 261 -4.41 14.40 7.52
N ALA A 262 -4.43 13.83 8.73
CA ALA A 262 -3.22 13.48 9.45
C ALA A 262 -2.36 12.50 8.64
N ARG A 263 -2.94 11.39 8.15
CA ARG A 263 -2.20 10.41 7.35
C ARG A 263 -1.73 10.97 6.01
N ALA A 264 -2.54 11.79 5.34
CA ALA A 264 -2.16 12.43 4.08
C ALA A 264 -0.95 13.37 4.25
N ALA A 265 -0.94 14.18 5.31
CA ALA A 265 0.16 15.10 5.60
C ALA A 265 1.49 14.36 5.79
N ILE A 266 1.42 13.15 6.34
CA ILE A 266 2.62 12.43 6.73
C ILE A 266 3.10 11.44 5.67
N ALA A 267 2.21 10.81 4.89
CA ALA A 267 2.57 9.74 3.96
C ALA A 267 3.89 9.97 3.19
N PRO A 268 4.21 11.18 2.66
CA PRO A 268 5.48 11.45 1.98
C PRO A 268 6.74 11.24 2.82
N LEU A 269 6.66 11.49 4.13
CA LEU A 269 7.78 11.48 5.08
C LEU A 269 7.96 10.14 5.82
N ALA A 270 7.00 9.22 5.68
CA ALA A 270 6.99 7.91 6.32
C ALA A 270 7.11 6.80 5.26
N HIS A 271 6.12 5.92 5.12
CA HIS A 271 6.13 4.74 4.25
C HIS A 271 6.67 5.00 2.84
N ILE A 272 6.34 6.15 2.23
CA ILE A 272 6.83 6.51 0.88
C ILE A 272 8.36 6.70 0.90
N THR A 273 8.87 7.48 1.87
CA THR A 273 10.30 7.73 2.04
C THR A 273 11.07 6.47 2.41
N TRP A 274 10.54 5.65 3.32
CA TRP A 274 11.17 4.39 3.75
C TRP A 274 11.26 3.39 2.60
N SER A 275 10.18 3.22 1.84
CA SER A 275 10.18 2.37 0.65
C SER A 275 11.15 2.89 -0.41
N ALA A 276 11.26 4.22 -0.58
CA ALA A 276 12.24 4.84 -1.47
C ALA A 276 13.69 4.53 -1.05
N ILE A 277 14.01 4.62 0.24
CA ILE A 277 15.33 4.27 0.77
C ILE A 277 15.67 2.81 0.44
N LEU A 278 14.74 1.89 0.71
CA LEU A 278 14.92 0.47 0.43
C LEU A 278 15.10 0.20 -1.07
N GLY A 279 14.25 0.79 -1.92
CA GLY A 279 14.37 0.67 -3.38
C GLY A 279 15.70 1.20 -3.93
N GLY A 280 16.18 2.32 -3.37
CA GLY A 280 17.50 2.85 -3.70
C GLY A 280 18.64 1.92 -3.33
N ALA A 281 18.58 1.30 -2.14
CA ALA A 281 19.58 0.34 -1.68
C ALA A 281 19.59 -0.92 -2.56
N LEU A 282 18.41 -1.45 -2.91
CA LEU A 282 18.25 -2.62 -3.80
C LEU A 282 18.90 -2.37 -5.18
N PHE A 283 18.62 -1.22 -5.79
CA PHE A 283 19.19 -0.87 -7.09
C PHE A 283 20.70 -0.58 -6.99
N ALA A 284 21.16 0.10 -5.94
CA ALA A 284 22.58 0.32 -5.71
C ALA A 284 23.35 -0.99 -5.50
N SER A 285 22.74 -1.98 -4.85
CA SER A 285 23.29 -3.33 -4.74
C SER A 285 23.36 -4.00 -6.11
N ALA A 286 22.25 -4.03 -6.85
CA ALA A 286 22.19 -4.66 -8.16
C ALA A 286 23.16 -4.05 -9.18
N ALA A 287 23.36 -2.73 -9.16
CA ALA A 287 24.33 -2.04 -10.01
C ALA A 287 25.78 -2.44 -9.71
N ARG A 288 26.11 -2.74 -8.44
CA ARG A 288 27.48 -3.03 -8.00
C ARG A 288 27.82 -4.53 -8.06
N THR A 289 26.85 -5.39 -7.75
CA THR A 289 27.09 -6.83 -7.52
C THR A 289 26.31 -7.73 -8.47
N GLY A 290 25.39 -7.17 -9.28
CA GLY A 290 24.42 -7.93 -10.05
C GLY A 290 23.28 -8.54 -9.22
N ARG A 291 23.29 -8.38 -7.89
CA ARG A 291 22.32 -8.96 -6.97
C ARG A 291 21.56 -7.87 -6.20
N TYR A 292 20.23 -7.99 -6.18
CA TYR A 292 19.38 -7.11 -5.37
C TYR A 292 19.54 -7.36 -3.88
N LEU A 293 19.64 -8.63 -3.47
CA LEU A 293 19.71 -9.00 -2.06
C LEU A 293 21.16 -9.18 -1.62
N THR A 294 21.61 -8.33 -0.71
CA THR A 294 22.93 -8.38 -0.07
C THR A 294 22.83 -7.98 1.39
N VAL A 295 23.93 -8.11 2.14
CA VAL A 295 24.03 -7.61 3.53
C VAL A 295 23.68 -6.11 3.60
N ALA A 296 24.12 -5.31 2.63
CA ALA A 296 23.82 -3.89 2.59
C ALA A 296 22.32 -3.59 2.46
N THR A 297 21.59 -4.40 1.68
CA THR A 297 20.13 -4.23 1.53
C THR A 297 19.37 -4.79 2.72
N ALA A 298 19.89 -5.84 3.37
CA ALA A 298 19.36 -6.32 4.65
C ALA A 298 19.51 -5.27 5.76
N MET A 299 20.64 -4.56 5.82
CA MET A 299 20.84 -3.42 6.73
C MET A 299 19.89 -2.26 6.42
N ALA A 300 19.70 -1.93 5.14
CA ALA A 300 18.75 -0.89 4.75
C ALA A 300 17.31 -1.27 5.13
N TRP A 301 16.91 -2.52 4.88
CA TRP A 301 15.63 -3.07 5.33
C TRP A 301 15.48 -2.99 6.84
N ALA A 302 16.46 -3.46 7.61
CA ALA A 302 16.42 -3.39 9.08
C ALA A 302 16.28 -1.94 9.59
N GLY A 303 16.97 -0.98 8.96
CA GLY A 303 16.86 0.43 9.31
C GLY A 303 15.48 1.02 9.03
N VAL A 304 14.87 0.73 7.87
CA VAL A 304 13.51 1.21 7.58
C VAL A 304 12.44 0.52 8.43
N THR A 305 12.61 -0.77 8.72
CA THR A 305 11.78 -1.52 9.66
C THR A 305 11.85 -0.91 11.07
N ALA A 306 13.03 -0.48 11.52
CA ALA A 306 13.18 0.18 12.81
C ALA A 306 12.46 1.54 12.84
N LEU A 307 12.59 2.36 11.78
CA LEU A 307 11.84 3.62 11.68
C LEU A 307 10.33 3.40 11.72
N HIS A 308 9.86 2.34 11.06
CA HIS A 308 8.45 1.98 11.05
C HIS A 308 7.97 1.44 12.41
N ALA A 309 8.73 0.56 13.06
CA ALA A 309 8.37 0.09 14.40
C ALA A 309 8.32 1.26 15.41
N LEU A 310 9.26 2.21 15.32
CA LEU A 310 9.25 3.43 16.14
C LEU A 310 8.03 4.31 15.87
N TRP A 311 7.57 4.35 14.62
CA TRP A 311 6.35 5.06 14.24
C TRP A 311 5.11 4.41 14.87
N ASP A 312 5.00 3.09 14.78
CA ASP A 312 3.85 2.33 15.28
C ASP A 312 3.68 2.46 16.80
N ILE A 313 4.79 2.51 17.54
CA ILE A 313 4.77 2.66 18.99
C ILE A 313 4.60 4.12 19.46
N ALA A 314 4.69 5.12 18.57
CA ALA A 314 4.68 6.52 18.96
C ALA A 314 3.38 6.94 19.67
N ALA A 315 2.23 6.50 19.16
CA ALA A 315 0.94 6.76 19.78
C ALA A 315 0.76 5.97 21.09
N PRO A 316 1.06 4.65 21.16
CA PRO A 316 1.11 3.91 22.43
C PRO A 316 1.98 4.57 23.51
N ILE A 317 3.16 5.07 23.16
CA ILE A 317 4.03 5.80 24.10
C ILE A 317 3.34 7.06 24.61
N ALA A 318 2.74 7.86 23.73
CA ALA A 318 2.01 9.06 24.13
C ALA A 318 0.83 8.75 25.08
N ILE A 319 0.16 7.60 24.90
CA ILE A 319 -0.90 7.13 25.81
C ILE A 319 -0.34 6.77 27.19
N VAL A 320 0.77 6.04 27.25
CA VAL A 320 1.40 5.66 28.53
C VAL A 320 1.85 6.90 29.29
N VAL A 321 2.41 7.90 28.60
CA VAL A 321 2.81 9.16 29.22
C VAL A 321 1.62 9.92 29.80
N ASN A 322 0.51 10.05 29.06
CA ASN A 322 -0.73 10.64 29.59
C ASN A 322 -1.18 9.93 30.88
N ARG A 323 -1.33 8.60 30.82
CA ARG A 323 -1.75 7.80 31.99
C ARG A 323 -0.85 7.98 33.21
N GLY A 324 0.46 8.01 32.99
CA GLY A 324 1.44 8.25 34.06
C GLY A 324 1.29 9.63 34.68
N MET A 325 1.11 10.66 33.86
CA MET A 325 0.89 12.04 34.30
C MET A 325 -0.44 12.25 35.03
N ASP A 326 -1.41 11.39 34.79
CA ASP A 326 -2.73 11.37 35.43
C ASP A 326 -2.78 10.50 36.69
N GLY A 327 -1.65 9.93 37.10
CA GLY A 327 -1.55 9.11 38.32
C GLY A 327 -2.02 7.67 38.17
N TRP A 328 -2.32 7.21 36.95
CA TRP A 328 -2.68 5.80 36.67
C TRP A 328 -1.47 4.86 36.60
N GLY A 329 -0.25 5.39 36.76
CA GLY A 329 1.01 4.63 36.72
C GLY A 329 1.64 4.54 35.33
N TRP A 330 2.84 3.93 35.28
CA TRP A 330 3.69 3.85 34.09
C TRP A 330 3.73 2.41 33.53
N ASP A 331 2.57 1.88 33.16
CA ASP A 331 2.50 0.56 32.54
C ASP A 331 2.98 0.64 31.08
N TRP A 332 4.19 0.12 30.84
CA TRP A 332 4.81 0.07 29.51
C TRP A 332 4.40 -1.15 28.68
N SER A 333 3.36 -1.88 29.08
CA SER A 333 2.67 -2.81 28.19
C SER A 333 1.91 -1.99 27.13
N LEU A 334 2.64 -1.64 26.05
CA LEU A 334 2.18 -0.71 25.02
C LEU A 334 0.75 -1.05 24.58
N PRO A 335 -0.23 -0.17 24.82
CA PRO A 335 -1.62 -0.48 24.56
C PRO A 335 -1.83 -0.68 23.07
N LEU A 336 -2.70 -1.63 22.69
CA LEU A 336 -3.17 -1.70 21.31
C LEU A 336 -3.92 -0.40 20.94
N PRO A 337 -3.93 0.00 19.66
CA PRO A 337 -4.48 1.29 19.22
C PRO A 337 -5.94 1.54 19.62
N THR A 338 -6.71 0.48 19.88
CA THR A 338 -8.13 0.53 20.23
C THR A 338 -8.42 0.84 21.71
N ARG A 339 -7.41 1.01 22.57
CA ARG A 339 -7.60 1.21 24.03
C ARG A 339 -7.41 2.66 24.51
N TRP A 340 -7.77 3.65 23.68
CA TRP A 340 -7.64 5.06 24.05
C TRP A 340 -8.65 5.48 25.15
N MET A 341 -8.32 6.51 25.94
CA MET A 341 -9.15 7.00 27.04
C MET A 341 -10.48 7.56 26.48
N PRO A 342 -11.63 7.19 27.05
CA PRO A 342 -12.90 7.79 26.65
C PRO A 342 -12.90 9.23 27.18
N HIS A 343 -12.71 10.19 26.27
CA HIS A 343 -12.78 11.65 26.48
C HIS A 343 -11.51 12.29 27.09
N PRO A 344 -10.51 12.64 26.25
CA PRO A 344 -9.40 13.45 26.73
C PRO A 344 -9.86 14.87 27.01
N ASP A 345 -9.35 15.46 28.09
CA ASP A 345 -9.45 16.89 28.25
C ASP A 345 -8.42 17.63 27.36
N VAL A 346 -8.41 18.96 27.42
CA VAL A 346 -7.49 19.78 26.62
C VAL A 346 -6.02 19.52 26.99
N ARG A 347 -5.74 19.21 28.26
CA ARG A 347 -4.39 18.92 28.73
C ARG A 347 -3.92 17.57 28.20
N ASP A 348 -4.76 16.54 28.25
CA ASP A 348 -4.43 15.19 27.75
C ASP A 348 -4.19 15.20 26.24
N ALA A 349 -5.00 15.98 25.50
CA ALA A 349 -4.79 16.19 24.07
C ALA A 349 -3.46 16.92 23.80
N ALA A 350 -3.14 17.96 24.58
CA ALA A 350 -1.89 18.71 24.42
C ALA A 350 -0.65 17.86 24.70
N ILE A 351 -0.65 17.06 25.78
CA ILE A 351 0.44 16.15 26.12
C ILE A 351 0.56 15.06 25.05
N PHE A 352 -0.55 14.46 24.61
CA PHE A 352 -0.52 13.45 23.54
C PHE A 352 0.12 14.02 22.27
N VAL A 353 -0.34 15.19 21.81
CA VAL A 353 0.18 15.85 20.61
C VAL A 353 1.66 16.21 20.76
N ALA A 354 2.09 16.68 21.94
CA ALA A 354 3.49 17.01 22.19
C ALA A 354 4.38 15.77 22.14
N VAL A 355 4.03 14.71 22.88
CA VAL A 355 4.82 13.47 22.96
C VAL A 355 4.83 12.75 21.61
N TYR A 356 3.66 12.60 20.99
CA TYR A 356 3.55 12.01 19.65
C TYR A 356 4.31 12.85 18.61
N GLY A 357 4.13 14.17 18.63
CA GLY A 357 4.75 15.10 17.69
C GLY A 357 6.27 15.13 17.76
N VAL A 358 6.87 15.07 18.96
CA VAL A 358 8.34 15.03 19.10
C VAL A 358 8.92 13.74 18.51
N GLN A 359 8.34 12.59 18.84
CA GLN A 359 8.77 11.29 18.30
C GLN A 359 8.65 11.28 16.78
N PHE A 360 7.52 11.76 16.29
CA PHE A 360 7.21 11.91 14.89
C PHE A 360 8.24 12.76 14.12
N LEU A 361 8.56 13.96 14.64
CA LEU A 361 9.52 14.87 14.03
C LEU A 361 10.91 14.23 13.96
N ALA A 362 11.31 13.50 15.01
CA ALA A 362 12.58 12.78 15.02
C ALA A 362 12.62 11.68 13.94
N ILE A 363 11.59 10.82 13.88
CA ILE A 363 11.52 9.70 12.92
C ILE A 363 11.53 10.22 11.47
N THR A 364 10.72 11.24 11.18
CA THR A 364 10.64 11.83 9.83
C THR A 364 11.91 12.58 9.46
N ALA A 365 12.57 13.26 10.41
CA ALA A 365 13.86 13.91 10.18
C ALA A 365 14.95 12.89 9.82
N VAL A 366 15.05 11.78 10.56
CA VAL A 366 16.03 10.71 10.29
C VAL A 366 15.77 10.08 8.91
N GLY A 367 14.52 9.71 8.60
CA GLY A 367 14.16 9.14 7.30
C GLY A 367 14.45 10.09 6.15
N THR A 368 14.06 11.36 6.27
CA THR A 368 14.29 12.37 5.22
C THR A 368 15.77 12.66 5.03
N TRP A 369 16.54 12.78 6.12
CA TRP A 369 17.99 12.94 6.05
C TRP A 369 18.66 11.76 5.34
N TRP A 370 18.26 10.53 5.67
CA TRP A 370 18.79 9.32 5.05
C TRP A 370 18.47 9.29 3.55
N LEU A 371 17.23 9.54 3.15
CA LEU A 371 16.84 9.61 1.74
C LEU A 371 17.64 10.70 1.00
N ALA A 372 17.76 11.89 1.57
CA ALA A 372 18.52 13.00 0.96
C ALA A 372 20.00 12.64 0.77
N ARG A 373 20.63 12.01 1.77
CA ARG A 373 22.01 11.53 1.69
C ARG A 373 22.16 10.46 0.61
N ALA A 374 21.27 9.47 0.59
CA ALA A 374 21.29 8.39 -0.40
C ALA A 374 21.09 8.95 -1.82
N TRP A 375 20.17 9.90 -2.00
CA TRP A 375 19.90 10.55 -3.29
C TRP A 375 21.10 11.31 -3.86
N ARG A 376 21.87 11.99 -2.98
CA ARG A 376 23.11 12.70 -3.35
C ARG A 376 24.20 11.73 -3.78
N HIS A 377 24.43 10.66 -3.02
CA HIS A 377 25.42 9.64 -3.39
C HIS A 377 25.05 8.86 -4.65
N GLY A 378 23.75 8.63 -4.89
CA GLY A 378 23.27 8.02 -6.12
C GLY A 378 23.54 8.86 -7.38
N ALA A 379 23.69 10.19 -7.24
CA ALA A 379 24.05 11.09 -8.34
C ALA A 379 25.48 10.88 -8.83
N GLN A 380 26.38 10.66 -7.88
CA GLN A 380 27.82 10.70 -8.09
C GLN A 380 28.35 9.45 -8.79
N ARG A 381 27.56 8.36 -8.83
CA ARG A 381 27.93 7.08 -9.45
C ARG A 381 27.53 6.96 -10.93
N VAL A 382 26.84 7.95 -11.47
CA VAL A 382 26.36 7.98 -12.88
C VAL A 382 27.20 8.92 -13.75
N ARG A 383 28.08 9.72 -13.13
CA ARG A 383 29.18 10.41 -13.80
C ARG A 383 30.42 9.55 -13.70
#